data_AF-A0A537LCT3-F1
#
_entry.id   AF-A0A537LCT3-F1
#
_cell.length_a   1.000
_cell.length_b   1.000
_cell.length_c   1.000
_cell.angle_alpha   90.00
_cell.angle_beta   90.00
_cell.angle_gamma   90.00
#
_symmetry.space_group_name_H-M   'P 1'
#
loop_
_entity.id
_entity.type
_entity.pdbx_description
1 polymer ?
#
loop_
_entity_poly.entity_id
_entity_poly.type
_entity_poly.pdbx_seq_one_letter_code
_entity_poly.pdbx_strand_id
1 'polypeptide(L)'
;MSKRIRGPQARRRTFMKEWRKHRGMTLEEAAPRFEMSEAQLSRIENAKSPYTQDTLELAAVIYKTDVASVLFRDPRSSDALWDAIAQVLGKTGT
;
A
#
# COMPACT_ATOMS: atom_id res chain seq x y z
N MET A 1 20.95 11.67 28.10
CA MET A 1 20.23 10.59 27.40
C MET A 1 19.03 11.20 26.67
N SER A 2 18.95 11.12 25.34
CA SER A 2 17.84 11.69 24.59
C SER A 2 16.60 10.80 24.71
N LYS A 3 15.47 11.38 25.15
CA LYS A 3 14.20 10.65 25.32
C LYS A 3 13.65 10.29 23.94
N ARG A 4 13.70 9.02 23.57
CA ARG A 4 13.05 8.52 22.34
C ARG A 4 11.57 8.91 22.39
N ILE A 5 11.16 9.84 21.52
CA ILE A 5 9.75 10.14 21.30
C ILE A 5 9.14 8.88 20.71
N ARG A 6 8.35 8.15 21.51
CA ARG A 6 7.62 6.99 21.03
C ARG A 6 6.51 7.53 20.12
N GLY A 7 6.52 7.12 18.85
CA GLY A 7 5.40 7.38 17.96
C GLY A 7 4.08 6.82 18.52
N PRO A 8 2.93 7.22 17.97
CA PRO A 8 1.63 6.76 18.44
C PRO A 8 1.57 5.22 18.49
N GLN A 9 1.04 4.71 19.61
CA GLN A 9 0.91 3.25 19.85
C GLN A 9 -0.05 2.61 18.82
N ALA A 10 -1.07 3.35 18.39
CA ALA A 10 -2.00 2.96 17.35
C ALA A 10 -1.67 3.69 16.04
N ARG A 11 -1.27 2.93 15.01
CA ARG A 11 -1.07 3.46 13.65
C ARG A 11 -2.38 3.37 12.88
N ARG A 12 -2.61 4.33 11.97
CA ARG A 12 -3.73 4.24 11.03
C ARG A 12 -3.54 3.02 10.13
N ARG A 13 -4.64 2.30 9.88
CA ARG A 13 -4.67 1.22 8.90
C ARG A 13 -4.46 1.79 7.50
N THR A 14 -3.71 1.06 6.67
CA THR A 14 -3.50 1.33 5.25
C THR A 14 -4.25 0.29 4.42
N PHE A 15 -4.12 0.36 3.09
CA PHE A 15 -4.72 -0.61 2.14
C PHE A 15 -3.73 -1.64 1.61
N MET A 16 -2.53 -1.73 2.19
CA MET A 16 -1.45 -2.62 1.71
C MET A 16 -1.89 -4.08 1.62
N LYS A 17 -2.65 -4.56 2.61
CA LYS A 17 -3.20 -5.93 2.64
C LYS A 17 -4.22 -6.17 1.54
N GLU A 18 -5.07 -5.19 1.31
CA GLU A 18 -6.13 -5.20 0.31
C GLU A 18 -5.53 -5.25 -1.08
N TRP A 19 -4.48 -4.45 -1.34
CA TRP A 19 -3.74 -4.48 -2.61
C TRP A 19 -3.06 -5.83 -2.85
N ARG A 20 -2.42 -6.42 -1.83
CA ARG A 20 -1.85 -7.77 -1.96
C ARG A 20 -2.90 -8.80 -2.34
N LYS A 21 -4.04 -8.78 -1.64
CA LYS A 21 -5.16 -9.70 -1.90
C LYS A 21 -5.79 -9.46 -3.27
N HIS A 22 -5.92 -8.21 -3.69
CA HIS A 22 -6.43 -7.86 -5.02
C HIS A 22 -5.52 -8.39 -6.13
N ARG A 23 -4.21 -8.49 -5.88
CA ARG A 23 -3.25 -9.16 -6.75
C ARG A 23 -3.24 -10.68 -6.65
N GLY A 24 -4.09 -11.27 -5.82
CA GLY A 24 -4.18 -12.72 -5.63
C GLY A 24 -2.99 -13.33 -4.89
N MET A 25 -2.20 -12.52 -4.18
CA MET A 25 -0.94 -12.98 -3.56
C MET A 25 -1.16 -13.42 -2.11
N THR A 26 -0.58 -14.56 -1.73
CA THR A 26 -0.45 -14.98 -0.33
C THR A 26 0.64 -14.17 0.39
N LEU A 27 0.76 -14.33 1.71
CA LEU A 27 1.90 -13.72 2.44
C LEU A 27 3.21 -14.41 2.07
N GLU A 28 3.22 -15.74 1.93
CA GLU A 28 4.36 -16.55 1.49
C GLU A 28 4.91 -16.09 0.15
N GLU A 29 4.05 -15.73 -0.81
CA GLU A 29 4.46 -15.24 -2.14
C GLU A 29 4.95 -13.79 -2.13
N ALA A 30 4.37 -12.96 -1.26
CA ALA A 30 4.65 -11.52 -1.23
C ALA A 30 5.89 -11.20 -0.38
N ALA A 31 6.03 -11.81 0.79
CA ALA A 31 7.06 -11.44 1.78
C ALA A 31 8.51 -11.53 1.24
N PRO A 32 8.90 -12.55 0.45
CA PRO A 32 10.23 -12.60 -0.16
C PRO A 32 10.52 -11.42 -1.09
N ARG A 33 9.49 -10.87 -1.76
CA ARG A 33 9.64 -9.70 -2.64
C ARG A 33 9.89 -8.41 -1.86
N PHE A 34 9.54 -8.39 -0.57
CA PHE A 34 9.86 -7.32 0.38
C PHE A 34 11.16 -7.54 1.16
N GLU A 35 11.85 -8.67 0.93
CA GLU A 35 12.99 -9.10 1.75
C GLU A 35 12.62 -9.24 3.24
N MET A 36 11.40 -9.71 3.52
CA MET A 36 10.84 -9.84 4.86
C MET A 36 10.29 -11.24 5.11
N SER A 37 10.14 -11.62 6.38
CA SER A 37 9.30 -12.76 6.76
C SER A 37 7.80 -12.44 6.61
N GLU A 38 6.98 -13.47 6.44
CA GLU A 38 5.51 -13.33 6.42
C GLU A 38 4.97 -12.64 7.69
N ALA A 39 5.56 -12.94 8.85
CA ALA A 39 5.18 -12.34 10.12
C ALA A 39 5.51 -10.84 10.18
N GLN A 40 6.62 -10.41 9.57
CA GLN A 40 6.96 -8.99 9.46
C GLN A 40 5.98 -8.27 8.54
N LEU A 41 5.76 -8.80 7.33
CA LEU A 41 4.83 -8.21 6.36
C LEU A 41 3.41 -8.13 6.94
N SER A 42 2.93 -9.21 7.57
CA SER A 42 1.62 -9.25 8.24
C SER A 42 1.49 -8.19 9.34
N ARG A 43 2.53 -7.95 10.15
CA ARG A 43 2.47 -6.88 11.17
C ARG A 43 2.39 -5.49 10.54
N ILE A 44 3.09 -5.24 9.44
CA ILE A 44 3.02 -3.97 8.71
C ILE A 44 1.61 -3.79 8.13
N GLU A 45 1.09 -4.81 7.43
CA GLU A 45 -0.24 -4.82 6.82
C GLU A 45 -1.39 -4.58 7.80
N ASN A 46 -1.23 -5.02 9.05
CA ASN A 46 -2.22 -4.82 10.11
C ASN A 46 -1.87 -3.64 11.04
N ALA A 47 -1.02 -2.71 10.60
CA ALA A 47 -0.61 -1.49 11.32
C ALA A 47 0.05 -1.72 12.70
N LYS A 48 0.49 -2.97 12.97
CA LYS A 48 1.20 -3.37 14.20
C LYS A 48 2.69 -3.03 14.17
N SER A 49 3.24 -2.75 13.00
CA SER A 49 4.63 -2.29 12.81
C SER A 49 4.66 -1.14 11.80
N PRO A 50 5.62 -0.20 11.93
CA PRO A 50 5.74 0.89 10.99
C PRO A 50 6.22 0.36 9.63
N TYR A 51 5.80 1.04 8.56
CA TYR A 51 6.44 0.92 7.25
C TYR A 51 7.55 1.96 7.12
N THR A 52 8.51 1.69 6.24
CA THR A 52 9.48 2.70 5.75
C THR A 52 9.00 3.27 4.41
N GLN A 53 9.70 4.28 3.90
CA GLN A 53 9.49 4.75 2.53
C GLN A 53 9.72 3.61 1.53
N ASP A 54 10.84 2.90 1.64
CA ASP A 54 11.16 1.74 0.77
C ASP A 54 10.06 0.68 0.79
N THR A 55 9.46 0.42 1.97
CA THR A 55 8.34 -0.52 2.08
C THR A 55 7.16 -0.08 1.22
N LEU A 56 6.84 1.22 1.19
CA LEU A 56 5.73 1.74 0.41
C LEU A 56 6.03 1.75 -1.09
N GLU A 57 7.23 2.16 -1.48
CA GLU A 57 7.64 2.20 -2.88
C GLU A 57 7.72 0.79 -3.47
N LEU A 58 8.26 -0.16 -2.71
CA LEU A 58 8.30 -1.56 -3.11
C LEU A 58 6.89 -2.16 -3.19
N ALA A 59 5.97 -1.80 -2.28
CA ALA A 59 4.57 -2.20 -2.37
C ALA A 59 3.89 -1.65 -3.63
N ALA A 60 4.16 -0.40 -4.00
CA ALA A 60 3.65 0.21 -5.23
C ALA A 60 4.12 -0.59 -6.47
N VAL A 61 5.40 -0.97 -6.53
CA VAL A 61 5.95 -1.79 -7.61
C VAL A 61 5.35 -3.20 -7.62
N ILE A 62 5.40 -3.94 -6.50
CA ILE A 62 4.94 -5.33 -6.40
C ILE A 62 3.44 -5.43 -6.70
N TYR A 63 2.65 -4.50 -6.15
CA TYR A 63 1.20 -4.48 -6.33
C TYR A 63 0.77 -3.68 -7.56
N LYS A 64 1.71 -3.19 -8.38
CA LYS A 64 1.50 -2.36 -9.59
C LYS A 64 0.39 -1.30 -9.39
N THR A 65 0.62 -0.44 -8.43
CA THR A 65 -0.20 0.71 -8.05
C THR A 65 0.72 1.87 -7.67
N ASP A 66 0.20 3.05 -7.32
CA ASP A 66 0.98 4.12 -6.71
C ASP A 66 1.03 4.03 -5.17
N VAL A 67 2.04 4.68 -4.57
CA VAL A 67 2.25 4.73 -3.11
C VAL A 67 1.04 5.30 -2.37
N ALA A 68 0.39 6.29 -2.97
CA ALA A 68 -0.75 6.97 -2.38
C ALA A 68 -1.92 5.98 -2.23
N SER A 69 -2.23 5.22 -3.28
CA SER A 69 -3.24 4.16 -3.27
C SER A 69 -2.98 3.07 -2.23
N VAL A 70 -1.71 2.68 -1.99
CA VAL A 70 -1.35 1.74 -0.91
C VAL A 70 -1.76 2.28 0.47
N LEU A 71 -1.70 3.60 0.67
CA LEU A 71 -2.01 4.23 1.95
C LEU A 71 -3.52 4.44 2.16
N PHE A 72 -4.28 4.82 1.13
CA PHE A 72 -5.65 5.33 1.34
C PHE A 72 -6.74 4.79 0.40
N ARG A 73 -6.43 3.94 -0.59
CA ARG A 73 -7.43 3.50 -1.59
C ARG A 73 -7.71 2.00 -1.51
N ASP A 74 -8.99 1.65 -1.39
CA ASP A 74 -9.43 0.26 -1.59
C ASP A 74 -9.26 -0.11 -3.07
N PRO A 75 -8.51 -1.17 -3.43
CA PRO A 75 -8.36 -1.57 -4.83
C PRO A 75 -9.67 -2.01 -5.51
N ARG A 76 -10.76 -2.15 -4.76
CA ARG A 76 -12.09 -2.48 -5.27
C ARG A 76 -13.02 -1.28 -5.38
N SER A 77 -12.64 -0.12 -4.82
CA SER A 77 -13.42 1.10 -5.05
C SER A 77 -13.31 1.47 -6.51
N SER A 78 -14.44 1.66 -7.20
CA SER A 78 -14.42 2.14 -8.58
C SER A 78 -13.60 3.42 -8.64
N ASP A 79 -12.67 3.48 -9.57
CA ASP A 79 -11.86 4.66 -9.86
C ASP A 79 -12.72 5.76 -10.52
N ALA A 80 -14.01 5.91 -10.20
CA ALA A 80 -14.93 6.82 -10.87
C ALA A 80 -14.37 8.26 -11.01
N LEU A 81 -13.55 8.71 -10.06
CA LEU A 81 -12.81 9.97 -10.18
C LEU A 81 -11.66 9.91 -11.19
N TRP A 82 -10.84 8.85 -11.18
CA TRP A 82 -9.72 8.69 -12.11
C TRP A 82 -10.15 8.25 -13.50
N ASP A 83 -11.19 7.42 -13.62
CA ASP A 83 -11.92 7.12 -14.84
C ASP A 83 -12.53 8.40 -15.43
N ALA A 84 -13.12 9.26 -14.59
CA ALA A 84 -13.62 10.57 -15.02
C ALA A 84 -12.47 11.50 -15.47
N ILE A 85 -11.37 11.55 -14.72
CA ILE A 85 -10.19 12.36 -15.09
C ILE A 85 -9.58 11.84 -16.40
N ALA A 86 -9.40 10.53 -16.57
CA ALA A 86 -8.90 9.90 -17.78
C ALA A 86 -9.84 10.16 -18.97
N GLN A 87 -11.16 10.11 -18.76
CA GLN A 87 -12.15 10.43 -19.78
C GLN A 87 -12.10 11.91 -20.20
N VAL A 88 -11.86 12.83 -19.26
CA VAL A 88 -11.71 14.27 -19.57
C VAL A 88 -10.39 14.53 -20.32
N LEU A 89 -9.29 13.95 -19.86
CA LEU A 89 -7.96 14.11 -20.46
C LEU A 89 -7.82 13.39 -21.82
N GLY A 90 -8.59 12.33 -22.06
CA GLY A 90 -8.62 11.61 -23.35
C GLY A 90 -9.45 12.29 -24.44
N LYS A 91 -10.21 13.34 -24.12
CA LYS A 91 -11.07 14.08 -25.07
C LYS A 91 -10.42 15.34 -25.64
N THR A 92 -9.20 15.70 -25.24
CA THR A 92 -8.47 16.88 -25.76
C THR A 92 -7.57 16.56 -26.96
N GLY A 93 -7.99 15.60 -27.79
CA GLY A 93 -7.27 15.20 -29.00
C GLY A 93 -8.23 14.85 -30.14
N THR A 94 -9.01 15.82 -30.60
CA THR A 94 -9.56 15.87 -31.97
C THR A 94 -9.83 17.31 -32.36
#